data_AF-A0A1G7FRL9-F1
#
_entry.id   AF-A0A1G7FRL9-F1
#
_cell.length_a   1.000
_cell.length_b   1.000
_cell.length_c   1.000
_cell.angle_alpha   90.00
_cell.angle_beta   90.00
_cell.angle_gamma   90.00
#
_symmetry.space_group_name_H-M   'P 1'
#
loop_
_entity.id
_entity.type
_entity.pdbx_description
1 polymer ?
#
loop_
_entity_poly.entity_id
_entity_poly.type
_entity_poly.pdbx_seq_one_letter_code
_entity_poly.pdbx_strand_id
1 'polypeptide(L)' 'LVSIHCFPNGNGRHSRLMADIIISKVFEQRVFSWGGDNLSCETNAREIYLKAIKLADKGNYSALIKFSRT' A
#
# COMPACT_ATOMS: atom_id res chain seq x y z
N LEU A 1 -8.90 -4.32 -4.25
CA LEU A 1 -8.22 -4.75 -5.51
C LEU A 1 -7.23 -5.89 -5.27
N VAL A 2 -6.26 -5.77 -4.36
CA VAL A 2 -5.29 -6.85 -4.06
C VAL A 2 -5.96 -8.19 -3.74
N SER A 3 -7.02 -8.18 -2.90
CA SER A 3 -7.77 -9.38 -2.50
C SER A 3 -8.57 -10.02 -3.64
N ILE A 4 -9.05 -9.22 -4.60
CA ILE A 4 -9.83 -9.72 -5.76
C ILE A 4 -8.90 -10.40 -6.79
N HIS A 5 -7.64 -9.95 -6.87
CA HIS A 5 -6.58 -10.56 -7.69
C HIS A 5 -6.90 -10.66 -9.19
N CYS A 6 -7.29 -9.54 -9.81
CA CYS A 6 -7.78 -9.50 -11.19
C CYS A 6 -6.76 -9.91 -12.28
N PHE A 7 -5.46 -9.92 -11.97
CA PHE A 7 -4.39 -10.24 -12.91
C PHE A 7 -3.53 -11.41 -12.41
N PRO A 8 -2.87 -12.20 -13.30
CA PRO A 8 -1.94 -13.24 -12.87
C PRO A 8 -0.74 -12.72 -12.06
N ASN A 9 -0.34 -11.47 -12.29
CA ASN A 9 0.77 -10.81 -11.60
C ASN A 9 0.52 -9.31 -11.47
N GLY A 10 1.15 -8.68 -10.46
CA GLY A 10 1.19 -7.22 -10.37
C GLY A 10 0.03 -6.55 -9.62
N ASN A 11 -0.91 -7.31 -9.04
CA ASN A 11 -2.07 -6.77 -8.30
C ASN A 11 -1.69 -5.78 -7.20
N GLY A 12 -0.59 -6.01 -6.49
CA GLY A 12 -0.09 -5.09 -5.46
C GLY A 12 0.32 -3.72 -6.03
N ARG A 13 1.06 -3.71 -7.14
CA ARG A 13 1.49 -2.47 -7.81
C ARG A 13 0.29 -1.71 -8.39
N HIS A 14 -0.59 -2.44 -9.09
CA HIS A 14 -1.81 -1.87 -9.65
C HIS A 14 -2.70 -1.25 -8.56
N SER A 15 -2.88 -1.94 -7.43
CA SER A 15 -3.72 -1.44 -6.34
C SER A 15 -3.14 -0.18 -5.68
N ARG A 16 -1.82 -0.09 -5.52
CA ARG A 16 -1.16 1.11 -4.99
C ARG A 16 -1.31 2.30 -5.92
N LEU A 17 -1.08 2.09 -7.23
CA LEU A 17 -1.29 3.12 -8.24
C LEU A 17 -2.74 3.63 -8.23
N MET A 18 -3.72 2.73 -8.18
CA MET A 18 -5.13 3.12 -8.08
C MET A 18 -5.42 3.94 -6.83
N ALA A 19 -4.86 3.57 -5.68
CA ALA A 19 -4.99 4.34 -4.45
C ALA A 19 -4.37 5.75 -4.58
N ASP A 20 -3.20 5.88 -5.22
CA ASP A 20 -2.57 7.18 -5.47
C ASP A 20 -3.37 8.07 -6.42
N ILE A 21 -3.99 7.48 -7.46
CA ILE A 21 -4.87 8.23 -8.35
C ILE A 21 -6.11 8.71 -7.60
N ILE A 22 -6.75 7.85 -6.81
CA ILE A 22 -7.96 8.22 -6.05
C ILE A 22 -7.64 9.33 -5.03
N ILE A 23 -6.58 9.16 -4.24
CA ILE A 23 -6.25 10.13 -3.18
C ILE A 23 -5.86 11.50 -3.74
N SER A 24 -5.21 11.53 -4.92
CA SER A 24 -4.79 12.78 -5.55
C SER A 24 -5.87 13.44 -6.40
N LYS A 25 -6.70 12.66 -7.12
CA LYS A 25 -7.69 13.19 -8.07
C LYS A 25 -9.09 13.35 -7.51
N VAL A 26 -9.47 12.52 -6.55
CA VAL A 26 -10.81 12.56 -5.93
C VAL A 26 -10.77 13.34 -4.62
N PHE A 27 -9.74 13.11 -3.82
CA PHE A 27 -9.62 13.72 -2.50
C PHE A 27 -8.65 14.91 -2.43
N GLU A 28 -7.95 15.21 -3.52
CA GLU A 28 -7.00 16.34 -3.62
C GLU A 28 -5.91 16.34 -2.53
N GLN A 29 -5.52 15.15 -2.06
CA GLN A 29 -4.47 14.98 -1.05
C GLN A 29 -3.17 14.49 -1.70
N ARG A 30 -2.06 14.63 -0.96
CA ARG A 30 -0.76 14.09 -1.37
C ARG A 30 -0.86 12.58 -1.58
N VAL A 31 -0.17 12.07 -2.59
CA VAL A 31 0.00 10.64 -2.85
C VAL A 31 0.64 9.92 -1.65
N PHE A 32 0.45 8.61 -1.57
CA PHE A 32 1.05 7.79 -0.54
C PHE A 32 2.55 7.62 -0.80
N SER A 33 3.34 7.57 0.28
CA SER A 33 4.79 7.33 0.20
C SER A 33 5.13 5.86 0.05
N TRP A 34 4.23 4.97 0.51
CA TRP A 34 4.39 3.52 0.48
C TRP A 34 5.71 3.03 1.10
N GLY A 35 6.22 3.74 2.11
CA GLY A 35 7.49 3.45 2.78
C GLY A 35 8.74 3.86 1.99
N GLY A 36 8.60 4.65 0.91
CA GLY A 36 9.69 5.11 0.06
C GLY A 36 10.65 6.11 0.71
N ASP A 37 10.25 6.76 1.82
CA ASP A 37 11.11 7.72 2.53
C ASP A 37 12.22 7.05 3.38
N ASN A 38 12.20 5.71 3.52
CA ASN A 38 13.21 4.93 4.25
C ASN A 38 14.08 4.05 3.32
N LEU A 39 14.90 4.69 2.46
CA LEU A 39 15.84 4.00 1.54
C LEU A 39 16.89 3.13 2.25
N SER A 40 17.17 3.37 3.52
CA SER A 40 18.14 2.58 4.32
C SER A 40 17.59 1.23 4.80
N CYS A 41 16.33 0.89 4.49
CA CYS A 41 15.63 -0.26 5.06
C CYS A 41 14.75 -1.03 4.06
N GLU A 42 15.09 -1.09 2.78
CA GLU A 42 14.28 -1.74 1.72
C GLU A 42 13.79 -3.16 2.09
N THR A 43 14.65 -3.99 2.68
CA THR A 43 14.28 -5.34 3.15
C THR A 43 13.21 -5.29 4.24
N ASN A 44 13.31 -4.34 5.17
CA ASN A 44 12.37 -4.16 6.27
C ASN A 44 11.02 -3.58 5.78
N ALA A 45 11.06 -2.63 4.84
CA ALA A 45 9.85 -2.01 4.28
C ALA A 45 8.94 -3.04 3.59
N ARG A 46 9.52 -3.99 2.84
CA ARG A 46 8.74 -5.07 2.21
C ARG A 46 8.10 -5.98 3.25
N GLU A 47 8.82 -6.38 4.29
CA GLU A 47 8.26 -7.24 5.34
C GLU A 47 7.14 -6.54 6.12
N ILE A 48 7.34 -5.26 6.47
CA ILE A 48 6.32 -4.44 7.15
C ILE A 48 5.07 -4.33 6.27
N TYR A 49 5.24 -4.04 4.98
CA TYR A 49 4.15 -3.98 4.03
C TYR A 49 3.37 -5.31 3.97
N LEU A 50 4.07 -6.44 3.84
CA LEU A 50 3.42 -7.75 3.77
C LEU A 50 2.70 -8.11 5.08
N LYS A 51 3.27 -7.78 6.24
CA LYS A 51 2.60 -7.93 7.55
C LYS A 51 1.34 -7.06 7.63
N ALA A 52 1.41 -5.82 7.17
CA ALA A 52 0.28 -4.90 7.15
C ALA A 52 -0.85 -5.38 6.22
N ILE A 53 -0.52 -5.92 5.04
CA ILE A 53 -1.50 -6.53 4.13
C ILE A 53 -2.17 -7.74 4.79
N LYS A 54 -1.42 -8.64 5.43
CA LYS A 54 -2.00 -9.81 6.13
C LYS A 54 -2.97 -9.41 7.26
N LEU A 55 -2.73 -8.28 7.93
CA LEU A 55 -3.65 -7.74 8.93
C LEU A 55 -4.90 -7.12 8.27
N ALA A 56 -4.71 -6.41 7.16
CA ALA A 56 -5.79 -5.86 6.36
C ALA A 56 -6.71 -6.96 5.79
N ASP A 57 -6.17 -8.12 5.40
CA ASP A 57 -6.95 -9.29 4.97
C ASP A 57 -7.90 -9.81 6.08
N LYS A 58 -7.59 -9.51 7.35
CA LYS A 58 -8.45 -9.81 8.52
C LYS A 58 -9.35 -8.63 8.92
N GLY A 59 -9.44 -7.60 8.09
CA GLY A 59 -10.22 -6.38 8.34
C GLY A 59 -9.51 -5.32 9.18
N ASN A 60 -8.26 -5.52 9.61
CA ASN A 60 -7.50 -4.52 10.36
C ASN A 60 -6.55 -3.73 9.44
N TYR A 61 -7.03 -2.57 8.98
CA TYR A 61 -6.31 -1.72 8.03
C TYR A 61 -5.34 -0.72 8.66
N SER A 62 -5.33 -0.58 9.99
CA SER A 62 -4.55 0.46 10.70
C SER A 62 -3.06 0.45 10.33
N ALA A 63 -2.45 -0.74 10.33
CA ALA A 63 -1.05 -0.93 9.99
C ALA A 63 -0.75 -0.55 8.54
N LEU A 64 -1.65 -0.87 7.60
CA LEU A 64 -1.48 -0.58 6.18
C LEU A 64 -1.60 0.92 5.90
N ILE A 65 -2.57 1.60 6.53
CA ILE A 65 -2.73 3.05 6.43
C ILE A 65 -1.49 3.76 6.96
N LYS A 66 -1.00 3.36 8.15
CA LYS A 66 0.23 3.92 8.73
C LYS A 66 1.43 3.73 7.79
N PHE A 67 1.61 2.51 7.29
CA PHE A 67 2.68 2.20 6.33
C PHE A 67 2.60 3.03 5.03
N SER A 68 1.39 3.26 4.52
CA SER A 68 1.20 4.01 3.26
C SER A 68 1.61 5.48 3.35
N ARG A 69 1.73 6.03 4.56
CA ARG A 69 2.04 7.45 4.82
C ARG A 69 3.41 7.66 5.49
N THR A 70 4.26 6.62 5.53
CA THR A 70 5.54 6.65 6.25
C THR A 70 6.64 7.36 5.49
#